data_AF-A0A314LA52-F1
#
_entry.id   AF-A0A314LA52-F1
#
_cell.length_a   1.000
_cell.length_b   1.000
_cell.length_c   1.000
_cell.angle_alpha   90.00
_cell.angle_beta   90.00
_cell.angle_gamma   90.00
#
_symmetry.space_group_name_H-M   'P 1'
#
loop_
_entity.id
_entity.type
_entity.pdbx_description
1 polymer ?
#
loop_
_entity_poly.entity_id
_entity_poly.type
_entity_poly.pdbx_seq_one_letter_code
_entity_poly.pdbx_strand_id
1 'polypeptide(L)'
;MASTGLGHGGAGSSRSANGFKSSSSSVDWLGREMLEMRLRDRVDHDDDRDSEPDIIDGVGAETGHVIRTSIGGRNGQPKQNVSYIAEHVVGTGSFGVVFQAKCRETGEIVAIKKVLQDKRYKNRELQIMQMLDHPNIVALKHSFFSTTDKEEVYLNLVLEFVPESVNRIARQYNRMNQKMPLIYVKLYTYQACRTYRWM
;
A
#
# COMPACT_ATOMS: atom_id res chain seq x y z
N MET A 1 -36.42 -60.06 41.81
CA MET A 1 -37.23 -61.01 41.03
C MET A 1 -36.65 -61.12 39.63
N ALA A 2 -36.49 -62.35 39.16
CA ALA A 2 -36.26 -62.85 37.79
C ALA A 2 -35.30 -62.07 36.86
N SER A 3 -34.10 -62.55 36.52
CA SER A 3 -33.72 -63.76 35.74
C SER A 3 -33.53 -63.45 34.25
N THR A 4 -32.28 -63.63 33.81
CA THR A 4 -31.80 -64.30 32.56
C THR A 4 -32.29 -63.81 31.18
N GLY A 5 -31.43 -63.69 30.16
CA GLY A 5 -30.04 -64.14 30.07
C GLY A 5 -29.43 -64.06 28.66
N LEU A 6 -28.22 -64.63 28.58
CA LEU A 6 -27.52 -65.24 27.42
C LEU A 6 -27.08 -64.28 26.30
N GLY A 7 -25.79 -64.07 25.98
CA GLY A 7 -24.54 -64.75 26.33
C GLY A 7 -24.05 -65.67 25.22
N HIS A 8 -22.98 -65.26 24.50
CA HIS A 8 -21.85 -66.04 23.91
C HIS A 8 -21.31 -65.36 22.64
N GLY A 9 -20.01 -65.36 22.33
CA GLY A 9 -18.85 -66.02 22.94
C GLY A 9 -17.58 -65.36 22.36
N GLY A 10 -16.53 -65.19 23.16
CA GLY A 10 -15.33 -66.05 23.11
C GLY A 10 -14.17 -65.25 22.49
N ALA A 11 -12.89 -65.40 22.84
CA ALA A 11 -12.19 -66.21 23.83
C ALA A 11 -10.74 -65.66 23.94
N GLY A 12 -10.10 -65.89 25.10
CA GLY A 12 -8.63 -65.92 25.30
C GLY A 12 -7.96 -64.57 25.63
N SER A 13 -7.57 -64.27 26.87
CA SER A 13 -6.33 -64.67 27.62
C SER A 13 -5.03 -64.25 26.92
N SER A 14 -4.01 -63.63 27.50
CA SER A 14 -3.69 -63.24 28.89
C SER A 14 -2.36 -62.45 28.90
N ARG A 15 -2.24 -61.42 29.77
CA ARG A 15 -1.14 -61.10 30.74
C ARG A 15 0.33 -61.22 30.27
N SER A 16 1.30 -60.31 30.49
CA SER A 16 1.65 -59.37 31.58
C SER A 16 2.77 -58.43 31.06
N ALA A 17 2.73 -57.12 31.30
CA ALA A 17 3.41 -56.33 32.37
C ALA A 17 4.90 -55.95 32.17
N ASN A 18 5.12 -54.62 32.22
CA ASN A 18 6.27 -53.82 32.68
C ASN A 18 7.57 -53.68 31.87
N GLY A 19 8.00 -52.42 31.69
CA GLY A 19 9.43 -52.08 31.57
C GLY A 19 9.78 -50.73 30.93
N PHE A 20 9.77 -49.66 31.73
CA PHE A 20 10.66 -48.48 31.72
C PHE A 20 10.98 -47.66 30.44
N LYS A 21 10.48 -46.41 30.49
CA LYS A 21 11.03 -45.11 30.06
C LYS A 21 12.43 -45.07 29.39
N SER A 22 12.51 -44.37 28.26
CA SER A 22 13.52 -43.32 28.07
C SER A 22 12.88 -42.08 27.40
N SER A 23 13.18 -40.92 27.99
CA SER A 23 12.88 -39.59 27.48
C SER A 23 14.05 -39.08 26.66
N SER A 24 13.78 -38.29 25.61
CA SER A 24 14.68 -37.36 24.88
C SER A 24 14.44 -37.56 23.38
N SER A 25 14.26 -36.54 22.55
CA SER A 25 14.24 -35.09 22.72
C SER A 25 13.73 -34.47 21.42
N SER A 26 13.48 -33.17 21.48
CA SER A 26 13.12 -32.20 20.43
C SER A 26 13.96 -32.22 19.13
N VAL A 27 14.77 -33.25 18.87
CA VAL A 27 15.64 -33.41 17.69
C VAL A 27 15.01 -34.27 16.58
N ASP A 28 14.05 -35.14 16.89
CA ASP A 28 13.39 -35.98 15.87
C ASP A 28 12.37 -35.21 15.01
N TRP A 29 11.95 -34.03 15.47
CA TRP A 29 11.07 -33.13 14.71
C TRP A 29 11.84 -32.26 13.71
N LEU A 30 13.09 -31.91 14.00
CA LEU A 30 13.95 -31.14 13.08
C LEU A 30 14.52 -32.02 11.94
N GLY A 31 14.61 -33.33 12.15
CA GLY A 31 15.10 -34.27 11.12
C GLY A 31 14.12 -34.51 9.97
N ARG A 32 12.81 -34.32 10.18
CA ARG A 32 11.79 -34.48 9.13
C ARG A 32 11.59 -33.22 8.29
N GLU A 33 11.80 -32.04 8.86
CA GLU A 33 11.66 -30.76 8.14
C GLU A 33 12.87 -30.46 7.24
N MET A 34 14.05 -31.03 7.54
CA MET A 34 15.25 -30.85 6.73
C MET A 34 15.33 -31.78 5.49
N LEU A 35 14.48 -32.80 5.38
CA LEU A 35 14.48 -33.72 4.23
C LEU A 35 13.55 -33.26 3.08
N GLU A 36 12.77 -32.19 3.27
CA GLU A 36 11.98 -31.54 2.21
C GLU A 36 12.71 -30.36 1.53
N MET A 37 13.89 -29.97 2.02
CA MET A 37 14.77 -29.03 1.30
C MET A 37 15.62 -29.75 0.26
N ARG A 38 14.96 -30.40 -0.70
CA ARG A 38 15.60 -30.87 -1.93
C ARG A 38 15.35 -29.81 -3.01
N LEU A 39 16.39 -29.02 -3.29
CA LEU A 39 16.49 -28.05 -4.37
C LEU A 39 15.83 -28.60 -5.64
N ARG A 40 14.62 -28.10 -5.94
CA ARG A 40 14.09 -28.10 -7.30
C ARG A 40 14.76 -26.94 -7.99
N ASP A 41 15.64 -27.25 -8.92
CA ASP A 41 16.09 -26.33 -9.97
C ASP A 41 14.83 -25.86 -10.72
N ARG A 42 14.27 -24.73 -10.26
CA ARG A 42 13.31 -23.97 -11.02
C ARG A 42 14.14 -22.94 -11.77
N VAL A 43 14.22 -23.12 -13.07
CA VAL A 43 14.56 -22.02 -13.96
C VAL A 43 13.46 -20.99 -13.75
N ASP A 44 13.73 -19.98 -12.94
CA ASP A 44 12.83 -18.84 -12.78
C ASP A 44 12.80 -18.14 -14.15
N HIS A 45 11.68 -18.35 -14.84
CA HIS A 45 11.31 -17.53 -15.98
C HIS A 45 10.99 -16.17 -15.36
N ASP A 46 11.91 -15.22 -15.47
CA ASP A 46 11.68 -13.80 -15.23
C ASP A 46 10.62 -13.33 -16.24
N ASP A 47 9.36 -13.61 -15.93
CA ASP A 47 8.19 -13.04 -16.60
C ASP A 47 8.01 -11.64 -15.99
N ASP A 48 9.00 -10.77 -16.24
CA ASP A 48 8.88 -9.31 -16.17
C ASP A 48 7.84 -8.92 -17.22
N ARG A 49 6.57 -9.17 -16.91
CA ARG A 49 5.46 -8.53 -17.60
C ARG A 49 5.48 -7.07 -17.17
N ASP A 50 6.30 -6.33 -17.89
CA ASP A 50 6.12 -4.90 -18.15
C ASP A 50 4.63 -4.69 -18.41
N SER A 51 3.93 -4.25 -17.37
CA SER A 51 2.59 -3.72 -17.52
C SER A 51 2.78 -2.41 -18.26
N GLU A 52 2.69 -2.49 -19.59
CA GLU A 52 2.68 -1.35 -20.50
C GLU A 52 1.85 -0.24 -19.86
N PRO A 53 2.44 0.92 -19.54
CA PRO A 53 1.70 2.00 -18.93
C PRO A 53 0.60 2.42 -19.91
N ASP A 54 -0.65 2.54 -19.45
CA ASP A 54 -1.72 3.12 -20.26
C ASP A 54 -1.28 4.55 -20.66
N ILE A 55 -0.82 4.72 -21.91
CA ILE A 55 -0.26 5.97 -22.44
C ILE A 55 -1.44 6.93 -22.66
N ILE A 56 -1.56 7.94 -21.80
CA ILE A 56 -2.50 9.04 -22.03
C ILE A 56 -1.72 10.26 -22.50
N ASP A 57 -2.07 10.70 -23.70
CA ASP A 57 -1.58 11.91 -24.35
C ASP A 57 -2.23 13.14 -23.71
N GLY A 58 -1.44 14.08 -23.20
CA GLY A 58 -1.97 15.15 -22.36
C GLY A 58 -0.97 16.25 -22.00
N VAL A 59 -0.80 17.18 -22.95
CA VAL A 59 -0.13 18.47 -22.84
C VAL A 59 -0.76 19.36 -21.77
N GLY A 60 0.08 19.93 -20.90
CA GLY A 60 -0.21 21.17 -20.16
C GLY A 60 -0.88 21.03 -18.80
N ALA A 61 -0.17 21.44 -17.74
CA ALA A 61 -0.72 21.67 -16.40
C ALA A 61 -1.54 22.97 -16.34
N GLU A 62 -2.49 23.13 -17.26
CA GLU A 62 -3.32 24.33 -17.36
C GLU A 62 -4.65 24.14 -16.60
N THR A 63 -5.10 25.17 -15.89
CA THR A 63 -6.39 25.17 -15.20
C THR A 63 -7.52 24.83 -16.17
N GLY A 64 -8.37 23.88 -15.78
CA GLY A 64 -9.48 23.36 -16.58
C GLY A 64 -9.12 22.17 -17.47
N HIS A 65 -7.84 21.80 -17.58
CA HIS A 65 -7.43 20.63 -18.35
C HIS A 65 -8.02 19.33 -17.76
N VAL A 66 -8.56 18.47 -18.64
CA VAL A 66 -9.18 17.21 -18.26
C VAL A 66 -8.19 16.07 -18.44
N ILE A 67 -7.75 15.49 -17.34
CA ILE A 67 -6.86 14.33 -17.33
C ILE A 67 -7.72 13.08 -17.31
N ARG A 68 -7.69 12.28 -18.37
CA ARG A 68 -8.37 10.98 -18.43
C ARG A 68 -7.38 9.88 -18.11
N THR A 69 -7.78 8.91 -17.30
CA THR A 69 -6.94 7.75 -17.01
C THR A 69 -7.81 6.52 -16.81
N SER A 70 -7.23 5.36 -17.10
CA SER A 70 -7.84 4.08 -16.82
C SER A 70 -7.19 3.50 -15.57
N ILE A 71 -7.98 3.25 -14.53
CA ILE A 71 -7.52 2.51 -13.37
C ILE A 71 -7.63 1.03 -13.72
N GLY A 72 -6.47 0.37 -13.80
CA GLY A 72 -6.39 -1.08 -13.93
C GLY A 72 -7.15 -1.74 -12.77
N GLY A 73 -8.06 -2.65 -13.09
CA GLY A 73 -8.81 -3.37 -12.08
C GLY A 73 -7.90 -4.28 -11.26
N ARG A 74 -7.67 -3.94 -9.99
CA ARG A 74 -7.07 -4.87 -9.03
C ARG A 74 -8.07 -6.01 -8.78
N ASN A 75 -7.57 -7.23 -8.64
CA ASN A 75 -8.35 -8.41 -8.25
C ASN A 75 -9.52 -8.79 -9.18
N GLY A 76 -9.37 -8.61 -10.50
CA GLY A 76 -10.37 -9.03 -11.49
C GLY A 76 -11.56 -8.09 -11.68
N GLN A 77 -11.49 -6.88 -11.12
CA GLN A 77 -12.48 -5.83 -11.41
C GLN A 77 -12.31 -5.28 -12.83
N PRO A 78 -13.38 -4.77 -13.47
CA PRO A 78 -13.28 -4.11 -14.77
C PRO A 78 -12.41 -2.85 -14.68
N LYS A 79 -11.66 -2.54 -15.75
CA LYS A 79 -10.95 -1.26 -15.90
C LYS A 79 -11.97 -0.12 -15.72
N GLN A 80 -11.67 0.83 -14.84
CA GLN A 80 -12.52 2.00 -14.61
C GLN A 80 -11.88 3.22 -15.24
N ASN A 81 -12.61 3.88 -16.11
CA ASN A 81 -12.21 5.17 -16.66
C ASN A 81 -12.53 6.26 -15.65
N VAL A 82 -11.52 7.03 -15.26
CA VAL A 82 -11.64 8.15 -14.32
C VAL A 82 -11.10 9.41 -14.97
N SER A 83 -11.78 10.54 -14.72
CA SER A 83 -11.42 11.82 -15.29
C SER A 83 -11.29 12.89 -14.20
N TYR A 84 -10.18 13.62 -14.24
CA TYR A 84 -9.87 14.69 -13.30
C TYR A 84 -9.87 16.03 -14.00
N ILE A 85 -10.51 17.03 -13.41
CA ILE A 85 -10.42 18.42 -13.87
C ILE A 85 -9.36 19.09 -13.01
N ALA A 86 -8.24 19.47 -13.61
CA ALA A 86 -7.21 20.25 -12.92
C ALA A 86 -7.76 21.65 -12.59
N GLU A 87 -7.68 22.06 -11.32
CA GLU A 87 -8.19 23.35 -10.88
C GLU A 87 -7.06 24.38 -10.84
N HIS A 88 -6.07 24.19 -9.97
CA HIS A 88 -4.95 25.12 -9.86
C HIS A 88 -3.71 24.45 -9.27
N VAL A 89 -2.55 25.05 -9.53
CA VAL A 89 -1.27 24.61 -8.94
C VAL A 89 -1.25 24.99 -7.46
N VAL A 90 -0.99 24.01 -6.59
CA VAL A 90 -0.91 24.18 -5.14
C VAL A 90 0.52 24.07 -4.61
N GLY A 91 1.44 23.53 -5.41
CA GLY A 91 2.85 23.47 -5.05
C GLY A 91 3.75 23.24 -6.24
N THR A 92 4.92 23.86 -6.21
CA THR A 92 6.01 23.67 -7.17
C THR A 92 7.28 23.33 -6.40
N GLY A 93 7.94 22.25 -6.77
CA GLY A 93 9.19 21.82 -6.16
C GLY A 93 10.20 21.34 -7.19
N SER A 94 11.40 21.00 -6.75
CA SER A 94 12.47 20.48 -7.61
C SER A 94 12.08 19.20 -8.36
N PHE A 95 11.21 18.39 -7.77
CA PHE A 95 10.80 17.10 -8.32
C PHE A 95 9.58 17.18 -9.24
N GLY A 96 8.90 18.33 -9.32
CA GLY A 96 7.72 18.49 -10.16
C GLY A 96 6.68 19.43 -9.58
N VAL A 97 5.44 19.24 -10.03
CA VAL A 97 4.31 20.14 -9.75
C VAL A 97 3.19 19.37 -9.10
N VAL A 98 2.53 19.99 -8.12
CA VAL A 98 1.32 19.49 -7.47
C VAL A 98 0.18 20.43 -7.82
N PHE A 99 -0.91 19.87 -8.31
CA PHE A 99 -2.14 20.62 -8.59
C PHE A 99 -3.31 20.00 -7.85
N GLN A 100 -4.23 20.86 -7.40
CA GLN A 100 -5.54 20.45 -6.95
C GLN A 100 -6.37 20.08 -8.18
N ALA A 101 -7.08 18.97 -8.10
CA ALA A 101 -7.99 18.52 -9.15
C ALA A 101 -9.27 17.97 -8.54
N LYS A 102 -10.33 17.94 -9.34
CA LYS A 102 -11.61 17.33 -8.97
C LYS A 102 -11.87 16.09 -9.81
N CYS A 103 -12.09 14.96 -9.15
CA CYS A 103 -12.57 13.74 -9.81
C CYS A 103 -14.00 13.97 -10.30
N ARG A 104 -14.26 13.72 -11.59
CA ARG A 104 -15.59 13.95 -12.18
C ARG A 104 -16.60 12.89 -11.77
N GLU A 105 -16.14 11.66 -11.59
CA GLU A 105 -16.99 10.50 -11.30
C GLU A 105 -17.45 10.51 -9.84
N THR A 106 -16.56 10.85 -8.91
CA THR A 106 -16.86 10.87 -7.46
C THR A 106 -17.16 12.27 -6.92
N GLY A 107 -16.82 13.33 -7.66
CA GLY A 107 -16.90 14.71 -7.20
C GLY A 107 -15.83 15.09 -6.17
N GLU A 108 -14.91 14.18 -5.84
CA GLU A 108 -13.94 14.34 -4.78
C GLU A 108 -12.75 15.22 -5.20
N ILE A 109 -12.27 16.07 -4.28
CA ILE A 109 -11.07 16.89 -4.48
C ILE A 109 -9.83 16.06 -4.13
N VAL A 110 -8.84 16.09 -5.02
CA VAL A 110 -7.57 15.35 -4.92
C VAL A 110 -6.38 16.26 -5.18
N ALA A 111 -5.21 15.86 -4.68
CA ALA A 111 -3.94 16.45 -5.08
C ALA A 111 -3.26 15.51 -6.08
N ILE A 112 -2.89 16.01 -7.26
CA ILE A 112 -2.13 15.23 -8.24
C ILE A 112 -0.71 15.78 -8.29
N LYS A 113 0.25 14.95 -7.89
CA LYS A 113 1.69 15.24 -7.98
C LYS A 113 2.23 14.63 -9.27
N LYS A 114 2.61 15.49 -10.21
CA LYS A 114 3.23 15.13 -11.50
C LYS A 114 4.74 15.23 -11.40
N VAL A 115 5.43 14.10 -11.58
CA VAL A 115 6.88 13.93 -11.40
C VAL A 115 7.51 13.40 -12.67
N LEU A 116 8.51 14.10 -13.21
CA LEU A 116 9.27 13.62 -14.36
C LEU A 116 10.05 12.35 -13.99
N GLN A 117 9.94 11.32 -14.83
CA GLN A 117 10.70 10.09 -14.70
C GLN A 117 12.04 10.22 -15.45
N ASP A 118 13.04 10.79 -14.78
CA ASP A 118 14.41 10.78 -15.29
C ASP A 118 15.02 9.39 -15.07
N LYS A 119 15.43 8.74 -16.16
CA LYS A 119 16.04 7.39 -16.16
C LYS A 119 17.27 7.28 -15.26
N ARG A 120 17.94 8.40 -14.94
CA ARG A 120 19.12 8.44 -14.06
C ARG A 120 18.76 8.40 -12.59
N TYR A 121 17.51 8.64 -12.23
CA TYR A 121 17.04 8.72 -10.84
C TYR A 121 15.98 7.66 -10.55
N LYS A 122 16.18 6.88 -9.48
CA LYS A 122 15.17 5.92 -9.02
C LYS A 122 14.13 6.63 -8.17
N ASN A 123 12.89 6.69 -8.65
CA ASN A 123 11.76 7.19 -7.88
C ASN A 123 11.20 6.06 -6.99
N ARG A 124 11.33 6.19 -5.66
CA ARG A 124 10.75 5.24 -4.68
C ARG A 124 9.43 5.71 -4.10
N GLU A 125 8.95 6.90 -4.47
CA GLU A 125 7.75 7.48 -3.85
C GLU A 125 6.52 6.61 -4.08
N LEU A 126 6.30 6.12 -5.31
CA LEU A 126 5.16 5.24 -5.60
C LEU A 126 5.19 3.97 -4.74
N GLN A 127 6.33 3.29 -4.72
CA GLN A 127 6.50 2.06 -3.96
C GLN A 127 6.26 2.28 -2.46
N ILE A 128 6.85 3.35 -1.90
CA ILE A 128 6.65 3.71 -0.49
C ILE A 128 5.17 3.99 -0.25
N MET A 129 4.54 4.87 -1.03
CA MET A 129 3.15 5.27 -0.86
C MET A 129 2.16 4.10 -0.98
N GLN A 130 2.46 3.07 -1.78
CA GLN A 130 1.66 1.84 -1.84
C GLN A 130 1.71 1.00 -0.57
N MET A 131 2.75 1.16 0.25
CA MET A 131 2.92 0.47 1.53
C MET A 131 2.35 1.26 2.72
N LEU A 132 2.02 2.55 2.53
CA LEU A 132 1.52 3.42 3.59
C LEU A 132 0.00 3.34 3.71
N ASP A 133 -0.51 2.93 4.87
CA ASP A 133 -1.93 3.02 5.23
C ASP A 133 -2.06 3.43 6.70
N HIS A 134 -2.22 4.74 6.93
CA HIS A 134 -2.33 5.30 8.27
C HIS A 134 -3.11 6.63 8.23
N PRO A 135 -4.03 6.89 9.18
CA PRO A 135 -4.90 8.08 9.17
C PRO A 135 -4.19 9.43 9.32
N ASN A 136 -2.89 9.44 9.62
CA ASN A 136 -2.08 10.67 9.67
C ASN A 136 -1.08 10.76 8.50
N ILE A 137 -1.22 9.88 7.50
CA ILE A 137 -0.46 9.90 6.25
C ILE A 137 -1.47 10.09 5.12
N VAL A 138 -1.16 10.98 4.18
CA VAL A 138 -2.00 11.22 3.00
C VAL A 138 -2.09 9.94 2.18
N ALA A 139 -3.32 9.49 1.88
CA ALA A 139 -3.54 8.25 1.15
C ALA A 139 -3.22 8.39 -0.34
N LEU A 140 -2.56 7.38 -0.91
CA LEU A 140 -2.46 7.18 -2.35
C LEU A 140 -3.74 6.52 -2.85
N LYS A 141 -4.49 7.22 -3.70
CA LYS A 141 -5.72 6.70 -4.31
C LYS A 141 -5.40 5.92 -5.58
N HIS A 142 -4.73 6.60 -6.50
CA HIS A 142 -4.40 6.08 -7.82
C HIS A 142 -3.04 6.60 -8.29
N SER A 143 -2.45 5.92 -9.25
CA SER A 143 -1.23 6.37 -9.93
C SER A 143 -1.31 5.99 -11.41
N PHE A 144 -0.83 6.87 -12.27
CA PHE A 144 -0.78 6.62 -13.72
C PHE A 144 0.41 7.34 -14.33
N PHE A 145 0.86 6.84 -15.48
CA PHE A 145 1.89 7.50 -16.27
C PHE A 145 1.25 8.35 -17.35
N SER A 146 1.92 9.43 -17.73
CA SER A 146 1.54 10.28 -18.86
C SER A 146 2.79 10.62 -19.65
N THR A 147 2.68 10.61 -20.97
CA THR A 147 3.78 10.99 -21.86
C THR A 147 3.45 12.33 -22.50
N THR A 148 4.44 13.20 -22.65
CA THR A 148 4.27 14.46 -23.37
C THR A 148 4.67 14.31 -24.84
N ASP A 149 4.32 15.29 -25.67
CA ASP A 149 4.75 15.38 -27.08
C ASP A 149 6.27 15.30 -27.27
N LYS A 150 7.04 15.56 -26.21
CA LYS A 150 8.51 15.49 -26.19
C LYS A 150 9.04 14.11 -25.77
N GLU A 151 8.17 13.10 -25.73
CA GLU A 151 8.47 11.73 -25.27
C GLU A 151 8.98 11.66 -23.81
N GLU A 152 8.69 12.69 -23.01
CA GLU A 152 9.01 12.69 -21.59
C GLU A 152 7.93 11.95 -20.82
N VAL A 153 8.34 10.98 -20.01
CA VAL A 153 7.43 10.19 -19.16
C VAL A 153 7.30 10.86 -17.80
N TYR A 154 6.07 11.04 -17.36
CA TYR A 154 5.73 11.54 -16.03
C TYR A 154 4.95 10.50 -15.24
N LEU A 155 5.27 10.36 -13.96
CA LEU A 155 4.46 9.65 -12.98
C LEU A 155 3.52 10.66 -12.31
N ASN A 156 2.23 10.35 -12.30
CA ASN A 156 1.20 11.13 -11.63
C ASN A 156 0.68 10.34 -10.43
N LEU A 157 0.88 10.90 -9.22
CA LEU A 157 0.35 10.33 -7.98
C LEU A 157 -0.93 11.09 -7.61
N VAL A 158 -2.06 10.38 -7.58
CA VAL A 158 -3.36 10.92 -7.13
C VAL A 158 -3.50 10.66 -5.63
N LEU A 159 -3.47 11.73 -4.87
CA LEU A 159 -3.42 11.74 -3.41
C LEU A 159 -4.69 12.40 -2.84
N GLU A 160 -5.00 12.07 -1.58
CA GLU A 160 -5.94 12.88 -0.79
C GLU A 160 -5.49 14.36 -0.75
N PHE A 161 -6.45 15.28 -0.89
CA PHE A 161 -6.18 16.70 -0.79
C PHE A 161 -6.34 17.21 0.64
N VAL A 162 -5.29 17.85 1.16
CA VAL A 162 -5.32 18.55 2.46
C VAL A 162 -5.13 20.05 2.20
N PRO A 163 -6.10 20.91 2.58
CA PRO A 163 -6.12 22.32 2.16
C PRO A 163 -5.04 23.20 2.82
N GLU A 164 -4.60 22.81 4.02
CA GLU A 164 -3.70 23.60 4.84
C GLU A 164 -2.43 22.82 5.21
N SER A 165 -1.33 23.55 5.40
CA SER A 165 -0.08 22.99 5.91
C SER A 165 0.32 23.67 7.21
N VAL A 166 1.03 22.93 8.07
CA VAL A 166 1.57 23.48 9.33
C VAL A 166 2.43 24.70 9.06
N ASN A 167 3.21 24.72 7.96
CA ASN A 167 4.01 25.87 7.56
C ASN A 167 3.14 27.10 7.21
N ARG A 168 2.06 26.93 6.45
CA ARG A 168 1.14 28.01 6.11
C ARG A 168 0.48 28.60 7.35
N ILE A 169 0.00 27.74 8.25
CA ILE A 169 -0.60 28.14 9.53
C ILE A 169 0.43 28.86 10.41
N ALA A 170 1.65 28.32 10.56
CA ALA A 170 2.71 28.95 11.34
C ALA A 170 3.07 30.35 10.82
N ARG A 171 3.19 30.52 9.50
CA ARG A 171 3.44 31.82 8.86
C ARG A 171 2.30 32.81 9.08
N GLN A 172 1.05 32.34 9.13
CA GLN A 172 -0.11 33.19 9.44
C GLN A 172 -0.03 33.73 10.87
N TYR A 173 0.23 32.88 11.86
CA TYR A 173 0.40 33.31 13.25
C TYR A 173 1.56 34.30 13.41
N ASN A 174 2.71 34.02 12.77
CA ASN A 174 3.85 34.94 12.77
C ASN A 174 3.50 36.32 12.17
N ARG A 175 2.75 36.36 11.06
CA ARG A 175 2.31 37.63 10.45
C ARG A 175 1.35 38.43 11.34
N MET A 176 0.53 37.75 12.13
CA MET A 176 -0.35 38.37 13.12
C MET A 176 0.39 38.73 14.42
N ASN A 177 1.70 38.47 14.50
CA ASN A 177 2.53 38.61 15.69
C ASN A 177 1.95 37.85 16.91
N GLN A 178 1.28 36.73 16.65
CA GLN A 178 0.70 35.85 17.65
C GLN A 178 1.44 34.51 17.66
N LYS A 179 1.53 33.89 18.83
CA LYS A 179 2.05 32.53 18.95
C LYS A 179 0.95 31.54 18.64
N MET A 180 1.29 30.44 17.98
CA MET A 180 0.37 29.32 17.79
C MET A 180 -0.05 28.77 19.17
N PRO A 181 -1.37 28.59 19.42
CA PRO A 181 -1.85 27.97 20.64
C PRO A 181 -1.18 26.61 20.91
N LEU A 182 -0.76 26.38 22.15
CA LEU A 182 -0.01 25.16 22.54
C LEU A 182 -0.78 23.86 22.26
N ILE A 183 -2.11 23.90 22.27
CA ILE A 183 -2.93 22.73 21.95
C ILE A 183 -2.69 22.26 20.51
N TYR A 184 -2.59 23.17 19.54
CA TYR A 184 -2.30 22.81 18.14
C TYR A 184 -0.90 22.26 17.98
N VAL A 185 0.08 22.87 18.66
CA VAL A 185 1.46 22.36 18.67
C VAL A 185 1.48 20.92 19.18
N LYS A 186 0.85 20.65 20.33
CA LYS A 186 0.77 19.29 20.90
C LYS A 186 0.08 18.31 19.94
N LEU A 187 -1.03 18.70 19.32
CA LEU A 187 -1.77 17.82 18.40
C LEU A 187 -0.96 17.50 17.14
N TYR A 188 -0.37 18.50 16.47
CA TYR A 188 0.44 18.27 15.28
C TYR A 188 1.69 17.43 15.59
N THR A 189 2.38 17.73 16.69
CA THR A 189 3.53 16.93 17.12
C THR A 189 3.12 15.50 17.45
N TYR A 190 2.01 15.29 18.18
CA TYR A 190 1.53 13.94 18.48
C TYR A 190 1.21 13.13 17.22
N GLN A 191 0.50 13.73 16.25
CA GLN A 191 0.16 13.07 14.99
C GLN A 191 1.42 12.74 14.18
N ALA A 192 2.40 13.63 14.12
CA ALA A 192 3.68 13.39 13.45
C ALA A 192 4.53 12.31 14.15
N CYS A 193 4.57 12.29 15.47
CA CYS A 193 5.26 11.23 16.21
C CYS A 193 4.55 9.87 16.02
N ARG A 194 3.22 9.87 15.94
CA ARG A 194 2.43 8.67 15.69
C ARG A 194 2.67 8.09 14.30
N THR A 195 2.78 8.92 13.26
CA THR A 195 3.17 8.44 11.91
C THR A 195 4.57 7.87 11.91
N TYR A 196 5.53 8.59 12.49
CA TYR A 196 6.93 8.17 12.52
C TYR A 196 7.13 6.85 13.28
N ARG A 197 6.32 6.59 14.31
CA ARG A 197 6.32 5.29 15.01
C ARG A 197 5.74 4.15 14.18
N TRP A 198 4.83 4.46 13.26
CA TRP A 198 4.15 3.48 12.43
C TRP A 198 5.00 3.05 11.22
N MET A 199 5.75 4.00 10.64
CA MET A 199 6.71 3.75 9.54
C MET A 199 7.94 2.97 10.03
#